data_AF-Q1LM09-F1
#
_entry.id   AF-Q1LM09-F1
#
_cell.length_a   1.000
_cell.length_b   1.000
_cell.length_c   1.000
_cell.angle_alpha   90.00
_cell.angle_beta   90.00
_cell.angle_gamma   90.00
#
_symmetry.space_group_name_H-M   'P 1'
#
loop_
_entity.id
_entity.type
_entity.pdbx_description
1 polymer ?
#
loop_
_entity_poly.entity_id
_entity_poly.type
_entity_poly.pdbx_seq_one_letter_code
_entity_poly.pdbx_strand_id
1 'polypeptide(L)'
;MTRLRISAAGYTFIADTNPDAPQTVAAFLKLLPYRQKLIHVRWSGEGCWIPLGEFRLGVDFENHTSHPSVGDILFYPGGYSETEIILAYGSCCFASKLGQLAGNHFLTIVEGKENLRALGTKVLWEGAQDVVFELA
;
A
#
# COMPACT_ATOMS: atom_id res chain seq x y z
N MET A 1 -13.48 -4.54 13.40
CA MET A 1 -12.57 -4.16 12.31
C MET A 1 -11.85 -5.41 11.87
N THR A 2 -11.75 -5.64 10.57
CA THR A 2 -11.03 -6.80 10.03
C THR A 2 -9.54 -6.49 10.09
N ARG A 3 -8.74 -7.47 10.52
CA ARG A 3 -7.28 -7.36 10.58
C ARG A 3 -6.64 -8.20 9.50
N LEU A 4 -5.58 -7.66 8.91
CA LEU A 4 -4.76 -8.35 7.93
C LEU A 4 -3.36 -8.55 8.46
N ARG A 5 -2.82 -9.75 8.27
CA ARG A 5 -1.40 -10.03 8.39
C ARG A 5 -0.73 -9.69 7.07
N ILE A 6 0.36 -8.92 7.13
CA ILE A 6 1.18 -8.58 5.98
C ILE A 6 2.56 -9.18 6.21
N SER A 7 3.01 -10.06 5.32
CA SER A 7 4.36 -10.62 5.34
C SER A 7 5.14 -10.06 4.15
N ALA A 8 6.22 -9.33 4.41
CA ALA A 8 7.03 -8.72 3.38
C ALA A 8 8.50 -8.58 3.81
N ALA A 9 9.42 -8.86 2.89
CA ALA A 9 10.88 -8.68 3.08
C ALA A 9 11.48 -9.41 4.30
N GLY A 10 10.79 -10.43 4.84
CA GLY A 10 11.17 -11.16 6.06
C GLY A 10 10.57 -10.61 7.36
N TYR A 11 9.73 -9.57 7.28
CA TYR A 11 9.02 -8.97 8.39
C TYR A 11 7.53 -9.31 8.35
N THR A 12 6.88 -9.24 9.51
CA THR A 12 5.43 -9.43 9.64
C THR A 12 4.81 -8.22 10.32
N PHE A 13 3.68 -7.76 9.79
CA PHE A 13 2.91 -6.63 10.28
C PHE A 13 1.45 -7.02 10.45
N ILE A 14 0.74 -6.33 11.34
CA ILE A 14 -0.72 -6.37 11.42
C ILE A 14 -1.27 -5.03 10.98
N ALA A 15 -2.28 -5.03 10.12
CA ALA A 15 -2.98 -3.84 9.67
C ALA A 15 -4.48 -3.90 9.96
N ASP A 16 -5.04 -2.77 10.39
CA ASP A 16 -6.49 -2.57 10.54
C ASP A 16 -7.07 -2.00 9.24
N THR A 17 -8.27 -2.45 8.85
CA THR A 17 -9.06 -1.86 7.76
C THR A 17 -9.56 -0.46 8.12
N ASN A 18 -9.43 0.50 7.22
CA ASN A 18 -9.97 1.85 7.42
C ASN A 18 -11.49 1.88 7.15
N PRO A 19 -12.34 2.23 8.14
CA PRO A 19 -13.78 2.29 7.97
C PRO A 19 -14.25 3.40 7.01
N ASP A 20 -13.42 4.40 6.73
CA ASP A 20 -13.75 5.51 5.82
C ASP A 20 -13.53 5.14 4.33
N ALA A 21 -12.95 3.97 4.05
CA ALA A 21 -12.81 3.41 2.69
C ALA A 21 -13.51 2.03 2.54
N PRO A 22 -14.81 1.91 2.87
CA PRO A 22 -15.49 0.62 2.97
C PRO A 22 -15.56 -0.13 1.63
N GLN A 23 -15.70 0.56 0.50
CA GLN A 23 -15.75 -0.10 -0.81
C GLN A 23 -14.40 -0.65 -1.20
N THR A 24 -13.35 0.15 -0.99
CA THR A 24 -11.95 -0.25 -1.24
C THR A 24 -11.57 -1.45 -0.38
N VAL A 25 -11.91 -1.42 0.91
CA VAL A 25 -11.72 -2.54 1.84
C VAL A 25 -12.47 -3.78 1.35
N ALA A 26 -13.78 -3.68 1.09
CA ALA A 26 -14.59 -4.83 0.69
C ALA A 26 -14.10 -5.45 -0.62
N ALA A 27 -13.64 -4.64 -1.57
CA ALA A 27 -13.08 -5.13 -2.82
C ALA A 27 -11.72 -5.83 -2.61
N PHE A 28 -10.81 -5.23 -1.83
CA PHE A 28 -9.50 -5.82 -1.55
C PHE A 28 -9.60 -7.13 -0.76
N LEU A 29 -10.51 -7.22 0.22
CA LEU A 29 -10.69 -8.44 1.02
C LEU A 29 -11.08 -9.66 0.17
N LYS A 30 -11.74 -9.47 -0.98
CA LYS A 30 -12.08 -10.56 -1.92
C LYS A 30 -10.88 -11.12 -2.66
N LEU A 31 -9.74 -10.41 -2.65
CA LEU A 31 -8.50 -10.84 -3.29
C LEU A 31 -7.62 -11.71 -2.37
N LEU A 32 -8.00 -11.86 -1.10
CA LEU A 32 -7.18 -12.57 -0.12
C LEU A 32 -7.20 -14.10 -0.36
N PRO A 33 -6.06 -14.80 -0.18
CA PRO A 33 -4.74 -14.26 0.12
C PRO A 33 -4.14 -13.53 -1.09
N TYR A 34 -3.75 -12.27 -0.91
CA TYR A 34 -3.24 -11.45 -2.00
C TYR A 34 -1.71 -11.50 -2.01
N ARG A 35 -1.12 -12.03 -3.08
CA ARG A 35 0.33 -12.24 -3.23
C ARG A 35 0.85 -11.39 -4.39
N GLN A 36 1.90 -10.61 -4.16
CA GLN A 36 2.51 -9.78 -5.20
C GLN A 36 3.96 -9.44 -4.87
N LYS A 37 4.62 -8.65 -5.74
CA LYS A 37 5.90 -8.01 -5.47
C LYS A 37 5.72 -6.58 -4.96
N LEU A 38 6.46 -6.24 -3.92
CA LEU A 38 6.61 -4.90 -3.37
C LEU A 38 7.92 -4.30 -3.87
N ILE A 39 7.87 -3.13 -4.50
CA ILE A 39 9.03 -2.42 -5.05
C ILE A 39 9.12 -1.00 -4.48
N HIS A 40 10.30 -0.39 -4.52
CA HIS A 40 10.47 0.95 -3.99
C HIS A 40 9.88 1.99 -4.96
N VAL A 41 9.20 2.99 -4.41
CA VAL A 41 8.61 4.07 -5.23
C VAL A 41 9.70 4.88 -5.93
N ARG A 42 9.38 5.42 -7.11
CA ARG A 42 10.26 6.33 -7.86
C ARG A 42 10.08 7.81 -7.48
N TRP A 43 8.86 8.21 -7.15
CA TRP A 43 8.49 9.64 -7.05
C TRP A 43 8.02 10.07 -5.66
N SER A 44 7.63 9.12 -4.79
CA SER A 44 6.85 9.42 -3.59
C SER A 44 7.66 9.55 -2.29
N GLY A 45 8.99 9.48 -2.33
CA GLY A 45 9.84 9.52 -1.14
C GLY A 45 9.94 8.16 -0.44
N GLU A 46 9.70 8.11 0.87
CA GLU A 46 9.83 6.91 1.72
C GLU A 46 8.57 6.03 1.62
N GLY A 47 8.34 5.49 0.43
CA GLY A 47 7.24 4.58 0.12
C GLY A 47 7.69 3.34 -0.66
N CYS A 48 6.87 2.29 -0.59
CA CYS A 48 6.97 1.14 -1.49
C CYS A 48 5.63 0.95 -2.20
N TRP A 49 5.62 0.46 -3.44
CA TRP A 49 4.39 0.19 -4.18
C TRP A 49 4.30 -1.24 -4.70
N ILE A 50 3.07 -1.64 -5.01
CA ILE A 50 2.70 -2.84 -5.75
C ILE A 50 2.11 -2.40 -7.10
N PRO A 51 2.79 -2.63 -8.24
CA PRO A 51 2.32 -2.18 -9.54
C PRO A 51 1.22 -3.13 -10.02
N LEU A 52 0.05 -2.60 -10.34
CA LEU A 52 -1.10 -3.38 -10.82
C LEU A 52 -1.40 -3.12 -12.29
N GLY A 53 -0.65 -2.23 -12.96
CA GLY A 53 -0.83 -1.93 -14.38
C GLY A 53 -2.24 -1.39 -14.67
N GLU A 54 -2.99 -2.13 -15.48
CA GLU A 54 -4.36 -1.79 -15.89
C GLU A 54 -5.44 -2.51 -15.07
N PHE A 55 -5.06 -3.18 -13.98
CA PHE A 55 -5.99 -3.91 -13.12
C PHE A 55 -7.10 -2.99 -12.60
N ARG A 56 -8.34 -3.44 -12.69
CA ARG A 56 -9.51 -2.70 -12.20
C ARG A 56 -10.08 -3.41 -10.98
N LEU A 57 -9.85 -2.84 -9.80
CA LEU A 57 -10.48 -3.30 -8.56
C LEU A 57 -12.00 -3.05 -8.55
N GLY A 58 -12.47 -2.12 -9.40
CA GLY A 58 -13.89 -1.76 -9.50
C GLY A 58 -14.35 -0.77 -8.43
N VAL A 59 -13.43 0.04 -7.91
CA VAL A 59 -13.71 1.12 -6.96
C VAL A 59 -13.10 2.43 -7.47
N ASP A 60 -13.80 3.54 -7.26
CA ASP A 60 -13.33 4.90 -7.55
C ASP A 60 -12.64 5.52 -6.33
N PHE A 61 -12.34 6.82 -6.37
CA PHE A 61 -11.73 7.53 -5.25
C PHE A 61 -12.63 7.56 -4.01
N GLU A 62 -12.06 7.19 -2.86
CA GLU A 62 -12.74 7.03 -1.57
C GLU A 62 -11.71 7.26 -0.44
N ASN A 63 -11.95 8.20 0.48
CA ASN A 63 -10.99 8.57 1.53
C ASN A 63 -9.55 8.79 1.01
N HIS A 64 -9.42 9.58 -0.07
CA HIS A 64 -8.15 9.71 -0.77
C HIS A 64 -7.24 10.76 -0.12
N THR A 65 -5.95 10.45 -0.07
CA THR A 65 -4.92 11.38 0.38
C THR A 65 -3.69 11.28 -0.51
N SER A 66 -2.96 12.39 -0.60
CA SER A 66 -1.61 12.41 -1.17
C SER A 66 -0.52 12.38 -0.10
N HIS A 67 -0.88 12.50 1.18
CA HIS A 67 0.04 12.60 2.30
C HIS A 67 -0.25 11.47 3.31
N PRO A 68 0.04 10.20 2.96
CA PRO A 68 -0.14 9.08 3.88
C PRO A 68 0.76 9.25 5.12
N SER A 69 0.27 8.84 6.28
CA SER A 69 1.08 8.72 7.49
C SER A 69 1.91 7.43 7.46
N VAL A 70 2.91 7.33 8.32
CA VAL A 70 3.76 6.14 8.43
C VAL A 70 2.93 4.91 8.79
N GLY A 71 2.98 3.89 7.93
CA GLY A 71 2.21 2.65 8.03
C GLY A 71 0.89 2.65 7.27
N ASP A 72 0.48 3.78 6.66
CA ASP A 72 -0.71 3.82 5.83
C ASP A 72 -0.48 3.15 4.48
N ILE A 73 -1.54 2.48 4.01
CA ILE A 73 -1.58 1.81 2.73
C ILE A 73 -2.72 2.39 1.91
N LEU A 74 -2.38 2.90 0.72
CA LEU A 74 -3.32 3.52 -0.19
C LEU A 74 -3.55 2.63 -1.42
N PHE A 75 -4.75 2.64 -1.96
CA PHE A 75 -5.08 2.08 -3.27
C PHE A 75 -5.37 3.23 -4.26
N TYR A 76 -4.65 3.25 -5.37
CA TYR A 76 -4.90 4.20 -6.46
C TYR A 76 -5.62 3.48 -7.61
N PRO A 77 -6.84 3.91 -8.00
CA PRO A 77 -7.62 3.23 -9.04
C PRO A 77 -7.04 3.38 -10.46
N GLY A 78 -6.05 4.26 -10.66
CA GLY A 78 -5.46 4.55 -11.96
C GLY A 78 -6.04 5.83 -12.59
N GLY A 79 -5.79 6.01 -13.90
CA GLY A 79 -6.32 7.10 -14.72
C GLY A 79 -5.23 8.00 -15.30
N TYR A 80 -4.35 8.53 -14.44
CA TYR A 80 -3.17 9.29 -14.86
C TYR A 80 -1.91 8.42 -14.88
N SER A 81 -1.74 7.61 -13.83
CA SER A 81 -0.70 6.60 -13.71
C SER A 81 -1.32 5.20 -13.72
N GLU A 82 -0.47 4.17 -13.72
CA GLU A 82 -0.91 2.79 -13.50
C GLU A 82 -1.64 2.65 -12.16
N THR A 83 -2.57 1.70 -12.08
CA THR A 83 -3.20 1.30 -10.83
C THR A 83 -2.14 0.75 -9.89
N GLU A 84 -2.14 1.17 -8.63
CA GLU A 84 -1.12 0.73 -7.66
C GLU A 84 -1.64 0.72 -6.22
N ILE A 85 -0.96 -0.09 -5.38
CA ILE A 85 -1.06 0.01 -3.93
C ILE A 85 0.25 0.60 -3.42
N ILE A 86 0.20 1.63 -2.58
CA ILE A 86 1.38 2.24 -1.99
C ILE A 86 1.36 2.09 -0.47
N LEU A 87 2.48 1.69 0.13
CA LEU A 87 2.74 1.62 1.57
C LEU A 87 3.75 2.71 1.94
N ALA A 88 3.36 3.61 2.84
CA ALA A 88 4.28 4.62 3.39
C ALA A 88 5.07 4.03 4.57
N TYR A 89 6.40 4.00 4.47
CA TYR A 89 7.26 3.54 5.56
C TYR A 89 7.98 4.71 6.27
N GLY A 90 7.80 5.94 5.77
CA GLY A 90 8.36 7.18 6.29
C GLY A 90 7.70 8.41 5.67
N SER A 91 8.46 9.50 5.50
CA SER A 91 8.04 10.73 4.83
C SER A 91 7.68 10.46 3.36
N CYS A 92 6.39 10.52 3.06
CA CYS A 92 5.85 10.12 1.76
C CYS A 92 4.84 11.15 1.23
N CYS A 93 4.98 11.54 -0.04
CA CYS A 93 3.99 12.32 -0.78
C CYS A 93 3.66 11.56 -2.06
N PHE A 94 2.44 11.03 -2.17
CA PHE A 94 2.06 10.16 -3.27
C PHE A 94 2.07 10.90 -4.61
N ALA A 95 2.90 10.44 -5.55
CA ALA A 95 3.13 11.11 -6.83
C ALA A 95 3.55 10.14 -7.93
N SER A 96 3.50 10.62 -9.18
CA SER A 96 4.04 9.98 -10.37
C SER A 96 4.85 10.97 -11.22
N LYS A 97 5.29 10.52 -12.41
CA LYS A 97 5.91 11.41 -13.41
C LYS A 97 5.01 12.58 -13.83
N LEU A 98 3.70 12.48 -13.62
CA LEU A 98 2.72 13.51 -13.97
C LEU A 98 2.44 14.49 -12.81
N GLY A 99 3.10 14.31 -11.67
CA GLY A 99 2.88 15.11 -10.47
C GLY A 99 2.13 14.35 -9.38
N GLN A 100 1.51 15.09 -8.47
CA GLN A 100 0.86 14.58 -7.28
C GLN A 100 -0.35 13.69 -7.64
N LEU A 101 -0.46 12.55 -6.96
CA LEU A 101 -1.58 11.62 -7.05
C LEU A 101 -2.27 11.53 -5.68
N ALA A 102 -3.51 11.05 -5.64
CA ALA A 102 -4.21 10.74 -4.40
C ALA A 102 -4.67 9.28 -4.44
N GLY A 103 -4.53 8.54 -3.35
CA GLY A 103 -4.94 7.14 -3.25
C GLY A 103 -5.85 6.93 -2.05
N ASN A 104 -6.75 5.97 -2.14
CA ASN A 104 -7.73 5.63 -1.11
C ASN A 104 -7.01 5.00 0.08
N HIS A 105 -7.02 5.67 1.24
CA HIS A 105 -6.44 5.10 2.45
C HIS A 105 -7.36 4.03 3.02
N PHE A 106 -6.95 2.76 2.87
CA PHE A 106 -7.81 1.61 3.17
C PHE A 106 -7.24 0.63 4.21
N LEU A 107 -5.93 0.68 4.49
CA LEU A 107 -5.32 -0.05 5.61
C LEU A 107 -4.35 0.86 6.37
N THR A 108 -4.19 0.59 7.67
CA THR A 108 -3.10 1.15 8.48
C THR A 108 -2.42 0.03 9.25
N ILE A 109 -1.10 -0.09 9.11
CA ILE A 109 -0.29 -0.97 9.95
C ILE A 109 -0.37 -0.46 11.39
N VAL A 110 -0.70 -1.36 12.33
CA VAL A 110 -0.83 -1.08 13.76
C VAL A 110 0.19 -1.83 14.62
N GLU A 111 0.73 -2.96 14.14
CA GLU A 111 1.78 -3.73 14.81
C GLU A 111 2.95 -4.00 13.85
N GLY A 112 4.18 -4.03 14.38
CA GLY A 112 5.41 -4.22 13.60
C GLY A 112 5.99 -2.93 13.01
N LYS A 113 5.49 -1.74 13.41
CA LYS A 113 5.89 -0.43 12.87
C LYS A 113 7.40 -0.17 12.96
N GLU A 114 8.06 -0.69 13.98
CA GLU A 114 9.52 -0.62 14.17
C GLU A 114 10.31 -1.22 12.99
N ASN A 115 9.70 -2.14 12.23
CA ASN A 115 10.32 -2.79 11.09
C ASN A 115 10.07 -2.07 9.75
N LEU A 116 9.23 -1.03 9.71
CA LEU A 116 8.87 -0.33 8.47
C LEU A 116 10.09 0.25 7.76
N ARG A 117 10.98 0.91 8.51
CA ARG A 117 12.22 1.48 7.95
C ARG A 117 13.14 0.41 7.38
N ALA A 118 13.25 -0.71 8.07
CA ALA A 118 14.08 -1.83 7.64
C ALA A 118 13.53 -2.46 6.35
N LEU A 119 12.21 -2.66 6.27
CA LEU A 119 11.52 -3.09 5.05
C LEU A 119 11.78 -2.12 3.88
N GLY A 120 11.56 -0.81 4.07
CA GLY A 120 11.75 0.16 3.00
C GLY A 120 13.19 0.22 2.49
N THR A 121 14.16 0.19 3.41
CA THR A 121 15.60 0.17 3.06
C THR A 121 15.97 -1.09 2.30
N LYS A 122 15.44 -2.25 2.70
CA LYS A 122 15.67 -3.51 2.02
C LYS A 122 15.10 -3.50 0.60
N VAL A 123 13.85 -3.07 0.43
CA VAL A 123 13.22 -2.96 -0.91
C VAL A 123 13.98 -1.97 -1.80
N LEU A 124 14.50 -0.87 -1.24
CA LEU A 124 15.30 0.12 -1.96
C LEU A 124 16.61 -0.46 -2.50
N TRP A 125 17.39 -1.14 -1.65
CA TRP A 125 18.74 -1.59 -2.00
C TRP A 125 18.78 -2.98 -2.65
N GLU A 126 17.89 -3.88 -2.25
CA GLU A 126 17.83 -5.26 -2.73
C GLU A 126 16.77 -5.48 -3.82
N GLY A 127 15.97 -4.44 -4.12
CA GLY A 127 14.93 -4.50 -5.13
C GLY A 127 13.68 -5.27 -4.68
N ALA A 128 12.93 -5.78 -5.65
CA ALA A 128 11.58 -6.33 -5.45
C ALA A 128 11.54 -7.46 -4.39
N GLN A 129 10.70 -7.28 -3.37
CA GLN A 129 10.46 -8.27 -2.32
C GLN A 129 9.07 -8.90 -2.48
N ASP A 130 8.90 -10.15 -2.07
CA ASP A 130 7.57 -10.73 -1.95
C ASP A 130 6.76 -10.04 -0.86
N VAL A 131 5.47 -9.81 -1.13
CA VAL A 131 4.48 -9.35 -0.16
C VAL A 131 3.23 -10.22 -0.23
N VAL A 132 2.70 -10.54 0.94
CA VAL A 132 1.51 -11.36 1.12
C VAL A 132 0.58 -10.69 2.11
N PHE A 133 -0.69 -10.54 1.75
CA PHE A 133 -1.77 -10.08 2.63
C PHE A 133 -2.72 -11.25 2.90
N GLU A 134 -2.99 -11.51 4.18
CA GLU A 134 -3.83 -12.61 4.65
C GLU A 134 -4.75 -12.13 5.77
N LEU A 135 -5.88 -12.80 6.00
CA LEU A 135 -6.67 -12.56 7.21
C LEU A 135 -5.81 -12.91 8.44
N ALA A 136 -5.78 -12.00 9.43
CA ALA A 136 -4.95 -12.15 10.62
C ALA A 136 -5.41 -13.28 11.54
#